data_AF-A0A924F2P1-F1
#
_entry.id   AF-A0A924F2P1-F1
#
_cell.length_a   1.000
_cell.length_b   1.000
_cell.length_c   1.000
_cell.angle_alpha   90.00
_cell.angle_beta   90.00
_cell.angle_gamma   90.00
#
_symmetry.space_group_name_H-M   'P 1'
#
loop_
_entity.id
_entity.type
_entity.pdbx_description
1 polymer ?
#
loop_
_entity_poly.entity_id
_entity_poly.type
_entity_poly.pdbx_seq_one_letter_code
_entity_poly.pdbx_strand_id
1 'polypeptide(L)'
;MRRSTELYNPPLQVVGFIGSRRGDAERGPAIMLNREEAQLRMLADGELVFILGPTRKELAPALVDDEVPRGGVVVRDIAGLMVTDVVKLVKPDMDRGPSPARTELLG
;
A
#
# COMPACT_ATOMS: atom_id res chain seq x y z
N MET A 1 26.25 4.79 -7.28
CA MET A 1 25.18 3.81 -7.53
C MET A 1 24.89 3.06 -6.23
N ARG A 2 24.01 3.57 -5.38
CA ARG A 2 23.58 2.82 -4.18
C ARG A 2 22.61 1.75 -4.69
N ARG A 3 23.02 0.48 -4.67
CA ARG A 3 22.08 -0.63 -4.76
C ARG A 3 21.06 -0.40 -3.65
N SER A 4 19.78 -0.31 -4.01
CA SER A 4 18.73 -0.47 -3.00
C SER A 4 18.99 -1.82 -2.36
N THR A 5 19.47 -1.84 -1.12
CA THR A 5 19.32 -3.02 -0.28
C THR A 5 17.87 -3.43 -0.45
N GLU A 6 17.61 -4.64 -0.97
CA GLU A 6 16.25 -5.17 -1.00
C GLU A 6 15.80 -5.24 0.47
N LEU A 7 15.18 -4.16 0.94
CA LEU A 7 14.58 -4.11 2.26
C LEU A 7 13.61 -5.28 2.29
N TYR A 8 13.75 -6.10 3.33
CA TYR A 8 12.88 -7.25 3.53
C TYR A 8 11.43 -6.75 3.55
N ASN A 9 10.71 -7.05 2.46
CA ASN A 9 9.34 -6.61 2.23
C ASN A 9 8.53 -7.81 1.76
N PRO A 10 8.20 -8.73 2.69
CA PRO A 10 7.44 -9.92 2.35
C PRO A 10 6.06 -9.51 1.83
N PRO A 11 5.52 -10.27 0.86
CA PRO A 11 4.16 -10.04 0.40
C PRO A 11 3.15 -10.22 1.53
N LEU A 12 2.01 -9.52 1.43
CA LEU A 12 0.90 -9.60 2.37
C LEU A 12 -0.34 -10.14 1.66
N GLN A 13 -1.07 -11.03 2.32
CA GLN A 13 -2.35 -11.55 1.85
C GLN A 13 -3.45 -10.53 2.15
N VAL A 14 -4.28 -10.17 1.17
CA VAL A 14 -5.51 -9.44 1.46
C VAL A 14 -6.44 -10.40 2.21
N VAL A 15 -6.89 -10.04 3.41
CA VAL A 15 -7.74 -10.91 4.25
C VAL A 15 -9.15 -10.33 4.47
N GLY A 16 -9.38 -9.08 4.06
CA GLY A 16 -10.68 -8.43 4.15
C GLY A 16 -10.81 -7.25 3.20
N PHE A 17 -12.06 -6.91 2.90
CA PHE A 17 -12.42 -5.75 2.08
C PHE A 17 -13.50 -4.94 2.78
N ILE A 18 -13.29 -3.63 2.90
CA ILE A 18 -14.26 -2.67 3.43
C ILE A 18 -14.69 -1.75 2.28
N GLY A 19 -15.98 -1.78 1.94
CA GLY A 19 -16.58 -0.79 1.06
C GLY A 19 -17.28 0.28 1.89
N SER A 20 -16.92 1.55 1.69
CA SER A 20 -17.61 2.66 2.33
C SER A 20 -18.83 3.14 1.54
N ARG A 21 -19.76 3.79 2.24
CA ARG A 21 -20.92 4.47 1.69
C ARG A 21 -20.74 5.98 1.73
N ARG A 22 -21.58 6.68 0.97
CA ARG A 22 -21.64 8.14 1.01
C ARG A 22 -22.05 8.60 2.41
N GLY A 23 -21.20 9.38 3.07
CA GLY A 23 -21.43 9.91 4.42
C GLY A 23 -20.63 9.22 5.52
N ASP A 24 -19.97 8.09 5.23
CA ASP A 24 -19.07 7.46 6.20
C ASP A 24 -17.88 8.39 6.47
N ALA A 25 -17.58 8.65 7.74
CA ALA A 25 -16.51 9.56 8.15
C ALA A 25 -15.14 9.09 7.66
N GLU A 26 -14.93 7.78 7.70
CA GLU A 26 -13.70 7.10 7.30
C GLU A 26 -13.67 6.75 5.80
N ARG A 27 -14.51 7.38 4.98
CA ARG A 27 -14.59 7.08 3.54
C ARG A 27 -13.27 7.41 2.85
N GLY A 28 -12.81 6.49 2.00
CA GLY A 28 -11.64 6.70 1.14
C GLY A 28 -10.67 5.51 1.15
N PRO A 29 -9.77 5.46 0.16
CA PRO A 29 -8.83 4.36 0.01
C PRO A 29 -7.94 4.27 1.24
N ALA A 30 -7.76 3.06 1.77
CA ALA A 30 -6.81 2.77 2.83
C ALA A 30 -6.40 1.31 2.79
N ILE A 31 -5.25 1.01 3.38
CA ILE A 31 -4.83 -0.36 3.66
C ILE A 31 -4.46 -0.49 5.13
N MET A 32 -5.04 -1.46 5.81
CA MET A 32 -4.82 -1.69 7.23
C MET A 32 -3.94 -2.91 7.43
N LEU A 33 -2.98 -2.80 8.35
CA LEU A 33 -2.05 -3.84 8.75
C LEU A 33 -1.75 -3.69 10.24
N ASN A 34 -1.37 -4.77 10.91
CA ASN A 34 -1.03 -4.67 12.32
C ASN A 34 0.29 -3.93 12.55
N ARG A 35 0.52 -3.56 13.82
CA ARG A 35 1.71 -2.83 14.24
C ARG A 35 3.01 -3.55 13.89
N GLU A 36 3.07 -4.87 13.96
CA GLU A 36 4.30 -5.61 13.65
C GLU A 36 4.66 -5.52 12.16
N GLU A 37 3.67 -5.66 11.27
CA GLU A 37 3.88 -5.53 9.82
C GLU A 37 4.23 -4.08 9.42
N ALA A 38 3.66 -3.09 10.13
CA ALA A 38 4.02 -1.68 9.95
C ALA A 38 5.46 -1.41 10.39
N GLN A 39 5.88 -1.89 11.57
CA GLN A 39 7.24 -1.74 12.07
C GLN A 39 8.28 -2.43 11.17
N LEU A 40 7.99 -3.64 10.70
CA LEU A 40 8.85 -4.38 9.76
C LEU A 40 9.15 -3.56 8.50
N ARG A 41 8.17 -2.78 8.04
CA ARG A 41 8.26 -1.93 6.83
C ARG A 41 8.61 -0.48 7.14
N MET A 42 8.87 -0.14 8.40
CA MET A 42 9.15 1.22 8.86
C MET A 42 8.06 2.22 8.42
N LEU A 43 6.79 1.81 8.53
CA LEU A 43 5.63 2.62 8.20
C LEU A 43 5.07 3.30 9.46
N ALA A 44 4.78 4.59 9.36
CA ALA A 44 3.97 5.30 10.34
C ALA A 44 2.46 5.12 10.04
N ASP A 45 1.64 5.24 11.08
CA ASP A 45 0.18 5.23 10.91
C ASP A 45 -0.27 6.45 10.09
N GLY A 46 -1.12 6.22 9.08
CA GLY A 46 -1.54 7.21 8.10
C GLY A 46 -0.54 7.50 6.98
N GLU A 47 0.64 6.86 6.99
CA GLU A 47 1.67 7.11 5.97
C GLU A 47 1.23 6.62 4.59
N LEU A 48 1.45 7.41 3.54
CA LEU A 48 1.14 7.01 2.18
C LEU A 48 2.08 5.91 1.69
N VAL A 49 1.50 4.85 1.12
CA VAL A 49 2.24 3.73 0.53
C VAL A 49 1.71 3.38 -0.85
N PHE A 50 2.60 2.92 -1.71
CA PHE A 50 2.20 2.24 -2.93
C PHE A 50 1.82 0.80 -2.63
N ILE A 51 0.62 0.43 -3.04
CA ILE A 51 0.08 -0.92 -2.95
C ILE A 51 0.24 -1.55 -4.32
N LEU A 52 1.15 -2.51 -4.41
CA LEU A 52 1.42 -3.26 -5.63
C LEU A 52 0.54 -4.51 -5.62
N GLY A 53 -0.61 -4.41 -6.30
CA GLY A 53 -1.52 -5.53 -6.50
C GLY A 53 -1.28 -6.25 -7.83
N PRO A 54 -2.04 -7.33 -8.10
CA PRO A 54 -1.86 -8.14 -9.31
C PRO A 54 -2.20 -7.39 -10.61
N THR A 55 -3.16 -6.48 -10.56
CA THR A 55 -3.66 -5.78 -11.77
C THR A 55 -3.28 -4.30 -11.81
N ARG A 56 -3.07 -3.68 -10.64
CA ARG A 56 -2.94 -2.23 -10.50
C ARG A 56 -1.97 -1.88 -9.38
N LYS A 57 -1.42 -0.68 -9.50
CA LYS A 57 -0.69 -0.01 -8.44
C LYS A 57 -1.53 1.16 -7.94
N GLU A 58 -1.81 1.20 -6.64
CA GLU A 58 -2.59 2.27 -6.00
C GLU A 58 -1.73 3.00 -4.96
N LEU A 59 -2.03 4.26 -4.68
CA LEU A 59 -1.45 5.02 -3.56
C LEU A 59 -2.53 5.26 -2.51
N ALA A 60 -2.30 4.80 -1.29
CA ALA A 60 -3.25 4.94 -0.19
C ALA A 60 -2.52 5.06 1.16
N PRO A 61 -3.13 5.64 2.19
CA PRO A 61 -2.62 5.59 3.55
C PRO A 61 -2.59 4.15 4.09
N ALA A 62 -1.49 3.80 4.75
CA ALA A 62 -1.37 2.62 5.58
C ALA A 62 -1.85 2.94 7.01
N LEU A 63 -2.87 2.23 7.48
CA LEU A 63 -3.44 2.43 8.82
C LEU A 63 -3.04 1.27 9.73
N VAL A 64 -2.66 1.56 10.97
CA VAL A 64 -2.34 0.52 11.95
C VAL A 64 -3.63 -0.01 12.58
N ASP A 65 -3.88 -1.29 12.40
CA ASP A 65 -5.02 -2.00 12.99
C ASP A 65 -4.55 -3.36 13.54
N ASP A 66 -4.50 -3.47 14.87
CA ASP A 66 -4.00 -4.66 15.56
C ASP A 66 -4.99 -5.85 15.51
N GLU A 67 -6.21 -5.67 14.98
CA GLU A 67 -7.12 -6.79 14.70
C GLU A 67 -6.73 -7.56 13.42
N VAL A 68 -5.89 -6.97 12.56
CA VAL A 68 -5.42 -7.61 11.33
C VAL A 68 -4.36 -8.68 11.64
N PRO A 69 -4.52 -9.93 11.16
CA PRO A 69 -3.54 -10.98 11.41
C PRO A 69 -2.19 -10.67 10.75
N ARG A 70 -1.10 -11.16 11.34
CA ARG A 70 0.25 -11.08 10.75
C ARG A 70 0.27 -11.70 9.35
N GLY A 71 1.05 -11.12 8.46
CA GLY A 71 1.07 -11.47 7.05
C GLY A 71 -0.19 -11.07 6.27
N GLY A 72 -1.18 -10.44 6.91
CA GLY A 72 -2.44 -10.03 6.32
C GLY A 72 -2.58 -8.51 6.17
N VAL A 73 -3.50 -8.10 5.30
CA VAL A 73 -3.98 -6.72 5.17
C VAL A 73 -5.48 -6.67 4.93
N VAL A 74 -6.15 -5.64 5.44
CA VAL A 74 -7.52 -5.30 5.04
C VAL A 74 -7.45 -4.09 4.12
N VAL A 75 -8.19 -4.11 3.01
CA VAL A 75 -8.23 -3.00 2.07
C VAL A 75 -9.57 -2.29 2.15
N ARG A 76 -9.57 -0.96 2.06
CA ARG A 76 -10.79 -0.14 2.03
C ARG A 76 -10.83 0.65 0.74
N ASP A 77 -11.95 0.59 0.01
CA ASP A 77 -12.21 1.40 -1.19
C ASP A 77 -11.14 1.36 -2.30
N ILE A 78 -10.32 0.31 -2.37
CA ILE A 78 -9.30 0.14 -3.42
C ILE A 78 -9.84 -0.76 -4.53
N ALA A 79 -10.05 -0.19 -5.71
CA ALA A 79 -10.57 -0.93 -6.85
C ALA A 79 -9.54 -1.91 -7.44
N GLY A 80 -9.98 -3.12 -7.79
CA GLY A 80 -9.15 -4.12 -8.46
C GLY A 80 -8.30 -5.00 -7.53
N LEU A 81 -8.56 -4.95 -6.22
CA LEU A 81 -8.06 -5.91 -5.24
C LEU A 81 -9.19 -6.81 -4.73
N MET A 82 -8.86 -8.06 -4.43
CA MET A 82 -9.74 -9.10 -3.89
C MET A 82 -9.10 -9.78 -2.68
N VAL A 83 -9.90 -10.44 -1.84
CA VAL A 83 -9.43 -11.18 -0.63
C VAL A 83 -8.53 -12.37 -0.97
N THR A 84 -8.44 -12.78 -2.22
CA THR A 84 -7.47 -13.79 -2.65
C THR A 84 -6.13 -13.20 -3.08
N ASP A 85 -6.03 -11.88 -3.17
CA ASP A 85 -4.85 -11.23 -3.73
C ASP A 85 -3.70 -11.14 -2.75
N VAL A 86 -2.50 -11.15 -3.31
CA VAL A 86 -1.24 -10.95 -2.61
C VAL A 86 -0.66 -9.63 -3.06
N VAL A 87 -0.33 -8.75 -2.12
CA VAL A 87 0.17 -7.40 -2.38
C VAL A 87 1.54 -7.16 -1.78
N LYS A 88 2.24 -6.13 -2.27
CA LYS A 88 3.44 -5.57 -1.62
C LYS A 88 3.24 -4.09 -1.34
N LEU A 89 3.79 -3.62 -0.22
CA LEU A 89 3.73 -2.21 0.18
C LEU A 89 5.09 -1.56 -0.03
N VAL A 90 5.14 -0.45 -0.75
CA VAL A 90 6.39 0.26 -1.04
C VAL A 90 6.23 1.72 -0.66
N LYS A 91 7.12 2.23 0.19
CA LYS A 91 7.18 3.65 0.52
C LYS A 91 7.46 4.44 -0.76
N PRO A 92 6.66 5.47 -1.09
CA PRO A 92 6.93 6.34 -2.23
C PRO A 92 8.22 7.12 -1.98
N ASP A 93 9.09 7.14 -2.98
CA ASP A 93 10.27 8.02 -3.00
C ASP A 93 9.81 9.41 -3.47
N MET A 94 9.42 10.27 -2.52
CA MET A 94 8.85 11.59 -2.80
C MET A 94 9.92 12.64 -3.12
N ASP A 95 11.19 12.35 -2.82
CA ASP A 95 12.32 13.25 -3.09
C ASP A 95 12.85 13.09 -4.53
N ARG A 96 12.44 12.02 -5.22
CA ARG A 96 12.82 11.77 -6.60
C ARG A 96 11.95 12.61 -7.53
N GLY A 97 12.58 13.56 -8.23
CA GLY A 97 11.95 14.27 -9.34
C GLY A 97 11.40 13.31 -10.42
N PRO A 98 10.59 13.81 -11.36
CA PRO A 98 9.97 12.99 -12.40
C PRO A 98 11.03 12.14 -13.12
N SER A 99 10.75 10.85 -13.34
CA SER A 99 11.62 10.00 -14.14
C SER A 99 11.74 10.57 -15.56
N PRO A 100 12.96 10.75 -16.12
CA PRO A 100 13.15 11.33 -17.45
C PRO A 100 12.47 10.51 -18.57
N ALA A 101 12.15 9.23 -18.31
CA ALA A 101 11.52 8.32 -19.27
C ALA A 101 10.13 8.77 -19.76
N ARG A 102 9.46 9.73 -19.11
CA ARG A 102 8.15 10.23 -19.57
C ARG A 102 8.25 11.42 -20.53
N THR A 103 9.39 12.10 -20.58
CA THR A 103 9.60 13.30 -21.43
C THR A 103 10.03 12.92 -22.85
N GLU A 104 10.70 11.77 -23.03
CA GLU A 104 11.22 11.34 -24.34
C GLU A 104 10.16 10.78 -25.30
N LEU A 105 8.92 10.56 -24.83
CA LEU A 105 7.80 10.07 -25.64
C LEU A 105 6.86 11.19 -26.13
N LEU A 106 7.18 12.45 -25.84
CA LEU A 106 6.41 13.63 -26.25
C LEU A 106 7.22 14.59 -27.14
N GLY A 107 8.36 14.14 -27.66
CA GLY A 107 9.20 14.84 -28.65
C GLY A 107 9.06 14.26 -30.04
#